data_AF-A0A2A5T107-F1
#
_entry.id   AF-A0A2A5T107-F1
#
_cell.length_a   1.000
_cell.length_b   1.000
_cell.length_c   1.000
_cell.angle_alpha   90.00
_cell.angle_beta   90.00
_cell.angle_gamma   90.00
#
_symmetry.space_group_name_H-M   'P 1'
#
loop_
_entity.id
_entity.type
_entity.pdbx_description
1 polymer ?
#
loop_
_entity_poly.entity_id
_entity_poly.type
_entity_poly.pdbx_seq_one_letter_code
_entity_poly.pdbx_strand_id
1 'polypeptide(L)'
;MLNNSATQDARDKLSKLVKEFDAILKPLESSRIIYLGTQQTEMSVYNIIAERGYEVRIWPALYPTAKQRDAYIFEGKSRLAPLIQSRAEGAEGAALIGHSTDPSRFTDEDLKERRRSYGKGGFALQFMLDTALSDADKYPLKLSDLIVLNIAREKAPTSYDWCNDPVRRITELQALGLASDHYYRPLFQAETVSAFTGRLLSIDPSGRGKDEMAYNVTYFLNGYIFLVESEGILEGYAPQNLTRIAEAAKTHKVNKIFYESNFGDGMFGQLLRPFVNRIYPCSIEEVRHHVQKERRIIDTLEPVMMQHKLLVDYKLIERDAQNIAAKLSYSLFYQMARVTMDKGALKHDDRLDCLAIAVNYWTRQMDADAHAIEDAARAELLDKELEDFIAYAGGYQNPSRNWLS
;
A
#
# COMPACT_ATOMS: atom_id res chain seq x y z
N MET A 1 -27.46 10.53 -6.71
CA MET A 1 -26.27 11.08 -7.40
C MET A 1 -25.04 10.84 -6.52
N LEU A 2 -24.50 9.61 -6.48
CA LEU A 2 -23.55 9.20 -5.42
C LEU A 2 -22.25 8.55 -5.94
N ASN A 3 -21.91 8.66 -7.24
CA ASN A 3 -20.76 7.92 -7.78
C ASN A 3 -19.85 8.68 -8.75
N ASN A 4 -19.86 10.02 -8.73
CA ASN A 4 -19.11 10.80 -9.73
C ASN A 4 -17.59 10.87 -9.47
N SER A 5 -17.10 10.34 -8.35
CA SER A 5 -15.67 10.36 -7.97
C SER A 5 -15.16 9.02 -7.45
N ALA A 6 -15.92 7.94 -7.63
CA ALA A 6 -15.55 6.61 -7.14
C ALA A 6 -14.33 6.05 -7.88
N THR A 7 -14.32 6.17 -9.22
CA THR A 7 -13.22 5.70 -10.06
C THR A 7 -12.33 6.85 -10.52
N GLN A 8 -11.07 6.53 -10.86
CA GLN A 8 -10.14 7.51 -11.42
C GLN A 8 -10.68 8.15 -12.70
N ASP A 9 -11.29 7.37 -13.60
CA ASP A 9 -11.88 7.89 -14.84
C ASP A 9 -13.00 8.91 -14.59
N ALA A 10 -13.82 8.71 -13.56
CA ALA A 10 -14.87 9.65 -13.20
C ALA A 10 -14.28 10.97 -12.68
N ARG A 11 -13.19 10.91 -11.90
CA ARG A 11 -12.45 12.08 -11.43
C ARG A 11 -11.77 12.84 -12.58
N ASP A 12 -11.15 12.11 -13.52
CA ASP A 12 -10.52 12.70 -14.70
C ASP A 12 -11.56 13.40 -15.60
N LYS A 13 -12.74 12.79 -15.77
CA LYS A 13 -13.86 13.39 -16.50
C LYS A 13 -14.34 14.67 -15.82
N LEU A 14 -14.51 14.67 -14.50
CA LEU A 14 -14.85 15.88 -13.74
C LEU A 14 -13.77 16.96 -13.89
N SER A 15 -12.50 16.61 -13.81
CA SER A 15 -11.38 17.55 -13.98
C SER A 15 -11.35 18.19 -15.39
N LYS A 16 -11.72 17.43 -16.43
CA LYS A 16 -11.90 17.94 -17.79
C LYS A 16 -13.10 18.89 -17.91
N LEU A 17 -14.26 18.51 -17.36
CA LEU A 17 -15.44 19.38 -17.34
C LEU A 17 -15.17 20.72 -16.64
N VAL A 18 -14.38 20.70 -15.57
CA VAL A 18 -13.92 21.93 -14.91
C VAL A 18 -13.03 22.78 -15.83
N LYS A 19 -12.13 22.19 -16.64
CA LYS A 19 -11.34 22.94 -17.63
C LYS A 19 -12.25 23.63 -18.67
N GLU A 20 -13.26 22.91 -19.14
CA GLU A 20 -14.22 23.44 -20.12
C GLU A 20 -15.02 24.62 -19.54
N PHE A 21 -15.39 24.56 -18.26
CA PHE A 21 -16.09 25.65 -17.58
C PHE A 21 -15.22 26.90 -17.38
N ASP A 22 -13.92 26.73 -17.13
CA ASP A 22 -13.00 27.86 -16.97
C ASP A 22 -12.77 28.64 -18.27
N ALA A 23 -13.00 28.00 -19.42
CA ALA A 23 -12.95 28.62 -20.73
C ALA A 23 -14.19 29.48 -21.07
N ILE A 24 -15.22 29.48 -20.20
CA ILE A 24 -16.41 30.30 -20.39
C ILE A 24 -16.09 31.78 -20.12
N LEU A 25 -16.35 32.63 -21.11
CA LEU A 25 -16.21 34.07 -20.99
C LEU A 25 -17.17 34.62 -19.94
N LYS A 26 -16.61 35.25 -18.91
CA LYS A 26 -17.37 35.93 -17.85
C LYS A 26 -17.89 37.25 -18.45
N PRO A 27 -19.21 37.47 -18.54
CA PRO A 27 -19.78 38.62 -19.23
C PRO A 27 -19.57 39.94 -18.50
N LEU A 28 -19.35 39.90 -17.18
CA LEU A 28 -19.12 41.07 -16.33
C LEU A 28 -17.89 40.85 -15.45
N GLU A 29 -17.18 41.91 -15.08
CA GLU A 29 -16.06 41.85 -14.13
C GLU A 29 -16.48 41.32 -12.74
N SER A 30 -17.75 41.48 -12.38
CA SER A 30 -18.33 40.95 -11.14
C SER A 30 -18.70 39.46 -11.22
N SER A 31 -18.69 38.87 -12.41
CA SER A 31 -19.05 37.46 -12.61
C SER A 31 -17.93 36.55 -12.11
N ARG A 32 -18.29 35.56 -11.27
CA ARG A 32 -17.37 34.58 -10.72
C ARG A 32 -17.93 33.18 -10.95
N ILE A 33 -17.04 32.22 -11.20
CA ILE A 33 -17.40 30.81 -11.26
C ILE A 33 -17.27 30.27 -9.84
N ILE A 34 -18.36 29.73 -9.30
CA ILE A 34 -18.40 29.16 -7.95
C ILE A 34 -18.73 27.68 -8.09
N TYR A 35 -17.84 26.84 -7.58
CA TYR A 35 -18.08 25.40 -7.44
C TYR A 35 -18.56 25.11 -6.02
N LEU A 36 -19.72 24.46 -5.89
CA LEU A 36 -20.30 24.05 -4.61
C LEU A 36 -20.52 22.55 -4.61
N GLY A 37 -20.17 21.89 -3.50
CA GLY A 37 -20.46 20.48 -3.27
C GLY A 37 -19.71 19.94 -2.06
N THR A 38 -19.86 18.64 -1.82
CA THR A 38 -19.25 17.96 -0.67
C THR A 38 -17.99 17.21 -1.10
N GLN A 39 -16.95 17.31 -0.28
CA GLN A 39 -15.71 16.57 -0.49
C GLN A 39 -15.95 15.09 -0.19
N GLN A 40 -15.55 14.20 -1.09
CA GLN A 40 -15.79 12.75 -0.96
C GLN A 40 -14.51 11.96 -0.67
N THR A 41 -13.33 12.51 -0.96
CA THR A 41 -11.98 11.94 -0.72
C THR A 41 -10.94 13.06 -0.76
N GLU A 42 -9.72 12.83 -0.28
CA GLU A 42 -8.58 13.76 -0.51
C GLU A 42 -8.29 13.97 -2.01
N MET A 43 -8.62 13.01 -2.88
CA MET A 43 -8.54 13.20 -4.34
C MET A 43 -9.71 13.98 -4.94
N SER A 44 -10.46 14.72 -4.11
CA SER A 44 -11.53 15.57 -4.61
C SER A 44 -11.01 16.59 -5.61
N VAL A 45 -11.85 16.88 -6.61
CA VAL A 45 -11.61 17.93 -7.61
C VAL A 45 -11.31 19.28 -6.95
N TYR A 46 -11.81 19.52 -5.73
CA TYR A 46 -11.55 20.75 -4.97
C TYR A 46 -10.04 20.97 -4.69
N ASN A 47 -9.25 19.91 -4.56
CA ASN A 47 -7.80 20.05 -4.38
C ASN A 47 -7.11 20.44 -5.69
N ILE A 48 -7.54 19.85 -6.81
CA ILE A 48 -6.97 20.11 -8.15
C ILE A 48 -7.31 21.53 -8.63
N ILE A 49 -8.51 22.05 -8.35
CA ILE A 49 -8.87 23.42 -8.76
C ILE A 49 -8.12 24.48 -7.98
N ALA A 50 -7.64 24.17 -6.76
CA ALA A 50 -6.84 25.10 -5.98
C ALA A 50 -5.55 25.46 -6.72
N GLU A 51 -4.90 24.49 -7.37
CA GLU A 51 -3.70 24.70 -8.20
C GLU A 51 -3.97 25.62 -9.39
N ARG A 52 -5.23 25.77 -9.81
CA ARG A 52 -5.65 26.65 -10.91
C ARG A 52 -6.03 28.06 -10.45
N GLY A 53 -5.71 28.41 -9.20
CA GLY A 53 -5.97 29.74 -8.65
C GLY A 53 -7.34 29.92 -8.03
N TYR A 54 -8.13 28.86 -7.85
CA TYR A 54 -9.38 28.94 -7.08
C TYR A 54 -9.11 28.96 -5.58
N GLU A 55 -9.79 29.84 -4.86
CA GLU A 55 -9.76 29.85 -3.40
C GLU A 55 -10.76 28.80 -2.86
N VAL A 56 -10.24 27.79 -2.17
CA VAL A 56 -11.06 26.73 -1.58
C VAL A 56 -11.43 27.11 -0.15
N ARG A 57 -12.73 27.06 0.15
CA ARG A 57 -13.28 27.32 1.48
C ARG A 57 -14.16 26.16 1.94
N ILE A 58 -14.03 25.78 3.20
CA ILE A 58 -14.69 24.64 3.82
C ILE A 58 -15.59 25.14 4.94
N TRP A 59 -16.86 24.71 4.91
CA TRP A 59 -17.86 25.00 5.93
C TRP A 59 -18.25 23.70 6.63
N PRO A 60 -17.61 23.34 7.75
CA PRO A 60 -18.00 22.16 8.52
C PRO A 60 -19.34 22.42 9.23
N ALA A 61 -20.11 21.36 9.48
CA ALA A 61 -21.39 21.45 10.17
C ALA A 61 -21.24 21.78 11.67
N LEU A 62 -20.10 21.47 12.28
CA LEU A 62 -19.77 21.83 13.67
C LEU A 62 -18.52 22.70 13.72
N TYR A 63 -18.40 23.55 14.74
CA TYR A 63 -17.14 24.23 15.00
C TYR A 63 -16.06 23.21 15.42
N PRO A 64 -14.92 23.14 14.71
CA PRO A 64 -13.88 22.16 14.97
C PRO A 64 -13.03 22.50 16.19
N THR A 65 -12.53 21.46 16.88
CA THR A 65 -11.50 21.61 17.92
C THR A 65 -10.17 22.12 17.33
N ALA A 66 -9.26 22.60 18.18
CA ALA A 66 -7.92 23.03 17.73
C ALA A 66 -7.20 21.95 16.91
N LYS A 67 -7.20 20.69 17.39
CA LYS A 67 -6.60 19.56 16.68
C LYS A 67 -7.28 19.24 15.34
N GLN A 68 -8.60 19.43 15.25
CA GLN A 68 -9.32 19.21 13.99
C GLN A 68 -9.10 20.33 12.98
N ARG A 69 -8.70 21.53 13.42
CA ARG A 69 -8.39 22.61 12.49
C ARG A 69 -7.18 22.31 11.62
N ASP A 70 -6.23 21.54 12.14
CA ASP A 70 -5.04 21.10 11.41
C ASP A 70 -5.41 20.31 10.14
N ALA A 71 -6.52 19.58 10.15
CA ALA A 71 -7.02 18.83 8.99
C ALA A 71 -7.49 19.72 7.82
N TYR A 72 -7.73 21.01 8.07
CA TYR A 72 -8.12 21.97 7.04
C TYR A 72 -6.94 22.83 6.53
N ILE A 73 -5.73 22.57 7.01
CA ILE A 73 -4.52 23.26 6.56
C ILE A 73 -3.96 22.54 5.33
N PHE A 74 -3.86 23.25 4.22
CA PHE A 74 -3.27 22.75 2.98
C PHE A 74 -2.20 23.73 2.52
N GLU A 75 -0.98 23.24 2.29
CA GLU A 75 0.18 24.06 1.90
C GLU A 75 0.42 25.25 2.84
N GLY A 76 0.21 25.03 4.14
CA GLY A 76 0.36 26.06 5.18
C GLY A 76 -0.78 27.10 5.24
N LYS A 77 -1.85 26.95 4.45
CA LYS A 77 -3.02 27.83 4.46
C LYS A 77 -4.25 27.11 4.96
N SER A 78 -4.96 27.76 5.90
CA SER A 78 -6.30 27.30 6.33
C SER A 78 -7.29 27.45 5.18
N ARG A 79 -7.96 26.35 4.84
CA ARG A 79 -9.14 26.36 3.95
C ARG A 79 -10.45 26.50 4.73
N LEU A 80 -10.40 26.65 6.05
CA LEU A 80 -11.60 26.86 6.85
C LEU A 80 -12.23 28.20 6.47
N ALA A 81 -13.55 28.23 6.34
CA ALA A 81 -14.25 29.47 6.01
C ALA A 81 -13.92 30.58 7.03
N PRO A 82 -13.56 31.81 6.59
CA PRO A 82 -13.08 32.87 7.48
C PRO A 82 -14.01 33.20 8.65
N LEU A 83 -15.34 33.14 8.43
CA LEU A 83 -16.33 33.36 9.49
C LEU A 83 -16.32 32.28 10.57
N ILE A 84 -16.09 31.03 10.17
CA ILE A 84 -16.02 29.90 11.11
C ILE A 84 -14.70 29.96 11.87
N GLN A 85 -13.61 30.25 11.16
CA GLN A 85 -12.29 30.41 11.76
C GLN A 85 -12.28 31.54 12.80
N SER A 86 -12.76 32.74 12.45
CA SER A 86 -12.75 33.88 13.37
C SER A 86 -13.60 33.65 14.63
N ARG A 87 -14.73 32.96 14.50
CA ARG A 87 -15.57 32.58 15.65
C ARG A 87 -14.93 31.51 16.52
N ALA A 88 -14.30 30.51 15.91
CA ALA A 88 -13.62 29.42 16.64
C ALA A 88 -12.35 29.90 17.37
N GLU A 89 -11.68 30.94 16.86
CA GLU A 89 -10.48 31.54 17.45
C GLU A 89 -10.80 32.72 18.40
N GLY A 90 -12.03 33.23 18.37
CA GLY A 90 -12.49 34.33 19.23
C GLY A 90 -12.68 33.93 20.70
N ALA A 91 -12.99 34.91 21.55
CA ALA A 91 -13.13 34.74 23.00
C ALA A 91 -14.18 33.67 23.40
N GLU A 92 -15.22 33.50 22.59
CA GLU A 92 -16.29 32.50 22.81
C GLU A 92 -16.04 31.19 22.05
N GLY A 93 -14.94 31.08 21.31
CA GLY A 93 -14.67 29.97 20.41
C GLY A 93 -14.63 28.61 21.11
N ALA A 94 -14.11 28.55 22.34
CA ALA A 94 -14.09 27.33 23.13
C ALA A 94 -15.50 26.82 23.49
N ALA A 95 -16.46 27.72 23.70
CA ALA A 95 -17.85 27.37 24.00
C ALA A 95 -18.63 26.94 22.75
N LEU A 96 -18.16 27.31 21.56
CA LEU A 96 -18.79 26.94 20.28
C LEU A 96 -18.37 25.56 19.78
N ILE A 97 -17.25 25.01 20.27
CA ILE A 97 -16.73 23.70 19.84
C ILE A 97 -17.81 22.62 19.96
N GLY A 98 -18.06 21.91 18.86
CA GLY A 98 -19.04 20.83 18.82
C GLY A 98 -20.50 21.28 18.74
N HIS A 99 -20.76 22.59 18.65
CA HIS A 99 -22.05 23.17 18.27
C HIS A 99 -22.13 23.44 16.77
N SER A 100 -23.35 23.54 16.24
CA SER A 100 -23.65 23.76 14.83
C SER A 100 -23.15 25.13 14.34
N THR A 101 -22.53 25.13 13.17
CA THR A 101 -22.13 26.36 12.47
C THR A 101 -23.30 27.03 11.77
N ASP A 102 -24.35 26.25 11.46
CA ASP A 102 -25.60 26.71 10.86
C ASP A 102 -26.81 26.00 11.53
N PRO A 103 -27.25 26.51 12.70
CA PRO A 103 -28.39 25.96 13.44
C PRO A 103 -29.71 25.98 12.66
N SER A 104 -29.82 26.84 11.64
CA SER A 104 -31.04 26.95 10.82
C SER A 104 -31.20 25.77 9.86
N ARG A 105 -30.07 25.17 9.45
CA ARG A 105 -30.01 24.00 8.58
C ARG A 105 -29.87 22.71 9.36
N PHE A 106 -29.00 22.69 10.36
CA PHE A 106 -28.71 21.53 11.19
C PHE A 106 -28.64 21.95 12.65
N THR A 107 -29.54 21.45 13.49
CA THR A 107 -29.48 21.68 14.93
C THR A 107 -28.44 20.76 15.59
N ASP A 108 -28.05 21.06 16.82
CA ASP A 108 -27.10 20.24 17.56
C ASP A 108 -27.63 18.83 17.82
N GLU A 109 -28.92 18.70 18.12
CA GLU A 109 -29.61 17.43 18.31
C GLU A 109 -29.58 16.58 17.03
N ASP A 110 -29.87 17.22 15.89
CA ASP A 110 -29.87 16.58 14.57
C ASP A 110 -28.46 16.12 14.17
N LEU A 111 -27.42 16.92 14.45
CA LEU A 111 -26.04 16.53 14.21
C LEU A 111 -25.57 15.40 15.15
N LYS A 112 -26.03 15.36 16.41
CA LYS A 112 -25.78 14.23 17.32
C LYS A 112 -26.41 12.95 16.81
N GLU A 113 -27.64 13.00 16.31
CA GLU A 113 -28.32 11.85 15.73
C GLU A 113 -27.60 11.34 14.47
N ARG A 114 -27.24 12.25 13.56
CA ARG A 114 -26.47 11.86 12.36
C ARG A 114 -25.10 11.33 12.68
N ARG A 115 -24.41 11.86 13.69
CA ARG A 115 -23.12 11.31 14.15
C ARG A 115 -23.25 9.88 14.67
N ARG A 116 -24.37 9.54 15.31
CA ARG A 116 -24.67 8.16 15.74
C ARG A 116 -24.99 7.26 14.55
N SER A 117 -25.75 7.76 13.57
CA SER A 117 -26.16 7.00 12.38
C SER A 117 -25.01 6.74 11.38
N TYR A 118 -24.22 7.77 11.06
CA TYR A 118 -23.13 7.71 10.07
C TYR A 118 -21.80 7.18 10.64
N GLY A 119 -21.71 7.00 11.97
CA GLY A 119 -20.46 6.67 12.63
C GLY A 119 -19.42 7.79 12.56
N LYS A 120 -18.25 7.58 13.19
CA LYS A 120 -17.22 8.63 13.36
C LYS A 120 -16.59 9.06 12.02
N GLY A 121 -16.21 8.12 11.16
CA GLY A 121 -15.58 8.40 9.86
C GLY A 121 -16.56 9.01 8.85
N GLY A 122 -17.75 8.41 8.71
CA GLY A 122 -18.78 8.92 7.81
C GLY A 122 -19.26 10.32 8.18
N PHE A 123 -19.38 10.62 9.49
CA PHE A 123 -19.71 11.95 9.95
C PHE A 123 -18.59 12.97 9.69
N ALA A 124 -17.33 12.58 9.92
CA ALA A 124 -16.18 13.43 9.62
C ALA A 124 -16.13 13.83 8.13
N LEU A 125 -16.33 12.88 7.23
CA LEU A 125 -16.33 13.16 5.80
C LEU A 125 -17.54 13.99 5.35
N GLN A 126 -18.76 13.56 5.66
CA GLN A 126 -19.97 14.16 5.07
C GLN A 126 -20.37 15.49 5.73
N PHE A 127 -20.11 15.65 7.03
CA PHE A 127 -20.56 16.82 7.81
C PHE A 127 -19.42 17.72 8.23
N MET A 128 -18.27 17.16 8.60
CA MET A 128 -17.08 17.97 8.92
C MET A 128 -16.24 18.29 7.68
N LEU A 129 -16.51 17.66 6.53
CA LEU A 129 -15.72 17.77 5.30
C LEU A 129 -14.22 17.50 5.55
N ASP A 130 -13.95 16.62 6.52
CA ASP A 130 -12.62 16.17 6.89
C ASP A 130 -12.34 14.84 6.19
N THR A 131 -11.43 14.88 5.21
CA THR A 131 -11.05 13.70 4.43
C THR A 131 -10.01 12.83 5.16
N ALA A 132 -9.29 13.37 6.16
CA ALA A 132 -8.18 12.67 6.80
C ALA A 132 -8.63 11.39 7.52
N LEU A 133 -9.80 11.41 8.16
CA LEU A 133 -10.37 10.26 8.87
C LEU A 133 -10.99 9.20 7.95
N SER A 134 -11.51 9.59 6.78
CA SER A 134 -12.13 8.64 5.84
C SER A 134 -11.11 7.90 5.00
N ASP A 135 -9.93 8.48 4.79
CA ASP A 135 -8.91 7.94 3.90
C ASP A 135 -8.01 6.90 4.58
N ALA A 136 -7.94 6.91 5.92
CA ALA A 136 -7.28 5.86 6.70
C ALA A 136 -7.92 4.48 6.45
N ASP A 137 -9.25 4.41 6.49
CA ASP A 137 -10.01 3.16 6.28
C ASP A 137 -10.17 2.80 4.79
N LYS A 138 -10.02 3.78 3.89
CA LYS A 138 -10.26 3.58 2.45
C LYS A 138 -9.02 3.10 1.69
N TYR A 139 -7.85 3.59 2.06
CA TYR A 139 -6.56 3.28 1.42
C TYR A 139 -5.72 2.44 2.38
N PRO A 140 -5.80 1.10 2.32
CA PRO A 140 -5.22 0.23 3.35
C PRO A 140 -3.68 0.23 3.34
N LEU A 141 -3.06 0.37 2.17
CA LEU A 141 -1.60 0.34 2.05
C LEU A 141 -1.00 1.74 2.30
N LYS A 142 -0.11 1.86 3.28
CA LYS A 142 0.58 3.12 3.61
C LYS A 142 2.06 3.05 3.23
N LEU A 143 2.55 4.08 2.54
CA LEU A 143 3.97 4.15 2.19
C LEU A 143 4.84 4.34 3.43
N SER A 144 4.28 4.92 4.48
CA SER A 144 4.93 5.05 5.79
C SER A 144 5.37 3.72 6.38
N ASP A 145 4.68 2.63 6.08
CA ASP A 145 4.93 1.33 6.70
C ASP A 145 6.13 0.61 6.07
N LEU A 146 6.65 1.11 4.95
CA LEU A 146 7.83 0.59 4.29
C LEU A 146 9.10 0.98 5.05
N ILE A 147 10.07 0.08 5.12
CA ILE A 147 11.44 0.42 5.52
C ILE A 147 12.26 0.68 4.25
N VAL A 148 12.85 1.87 4.15
CA VAL A 148 13.64 2.28 2.99
C VAL A 148 15.13 2.35 3.34
N LEU A 149 15.95 1.67 2.55
CA LEU A 149 17.40 1.61 2.71
C LEU A 149 18.10 1.32 1.37
N ASN A 150 19.43 1.44 1.35
CA ASN A 150 20.22 0.92 0.23
C ASN A 150 20.46 -0.58 0.43
N ILE A 151 19.95 -1.40 -0.48
CA ILE A 151 20.00 -2.86 -0.38
C ILE A 151 21.22 -3.38 -1.15
N ALA A 152 22.13 -4.05 -0.45
CA ALA A 152 23.27 -4.71 -1.10
C ALA A 152 22.81 -5.96 -1.86
N ARG A 153 23.58 -6.38 -2.87
CA ARG A 153 23.18 -7.50 -3.77
C ARG A 153 23.27 -8.88 -3.14
N GLU A 154 24.13 -9.08 -2.14
CA GLU A 154 24.48 -10.42 -1.66
C GLU A 154 24.02 -10.71 -0.23
N LYS A 155 24.07 -9.72 0.66
CA LYS A 155 23.82 -9.88 2.09
C LYS A 155 23.02 -8.70 2.64
N ALA A 156 22.28 -8.94 3.71
CA ALA A 156 21.56 -7.92 4.47
C ALA A 156 21.64 -8.23 5.99
N PRO A 157 21.47 -7.21 6.85
CA PRO A 157 21.16 -7.40 8.26
C PRO A 157 20.06 -8.43 8.52
N THR A 158 20.18 -9.17 9.62
CA THR A 158 19.26 -10.26 9.97
C THR A 158 17.92 -9.78 10.55
N SER A 159 17.86 -8.55 11.08
CA SER A 159 16.65 -7.93 11.62
C SER A 159 16.66 -6.41 11.50
N TYR A 160 15.45 -5.84 11.55
CA TYR A 160 15.19 -4.41 11.42
C TYR A 160 14.03 -3.99 12.32
N ASP A 161 14.15 -2.80 12.90
CA ASP A 161 13.05 -2.13 13.62
C ASP A 161 12.61 -0.88 12.86
N TRP A 162 11.30 -0.73 12.69
CA TRP A 162 10.70 0.43 12.04
C TRP A 162 10.37 1.53 13.04
N CYS A 163 10.41 2.79 12.59
CA CYS A 163 9.86 3.93 13.33
C CYS A 163 9.43 5.04 12.38
N ASN A 164 8.53 5.91 12.85
CA ASN A 164 8.10 7.13 12.18
C ASN A 164 8.76 8.40 12.76
N ASP A 165 9.95 8.26 13.38
CA ASP A 165 10.68 9.41 13.93
C ASP A 165 11.02 10.40 12.81
N PRO A 166 10.70 11.71 12.95
CA PRO A 166 11.08 12.75 12.00
C PRO A 166 12.58 12.75 11.62
N VAL A 167 13.47 12.31 12.52
CA VAL A 167 14.92 12.22 12.26
C VAL A 167 15.26 11.10 11.28
N ARG A 168 14.46 10.03 11.24
CA ARG A 168 14.63 8.89 10.31
C ARG A 168 13.91 9.09 8.98
N ARG A 169 13.11 10.14 8.86
CA ARG A 169 12.39 10.49 7.64
C ARG A 169 13.38 10.78 6.50
N ILE A 170 13.07 10.27 5.32
CA ILE A 170 13.77 10.58 4.07
C ILE A 170 13.11 11.83 3.48
N THR A 171 13.87 12.92 3.38
CA THR A 171 13.39 14.21 2.86
C THR A 171 13.77 14.43 1.41
N GLU A 172 14.74 13.66 0.91
CA GLU A 172 15.28 13.74 -0.44
C GLU A 172 14.35 13.09 -1.48
N LEU A 173 13.48 12.17 -1.03
CA LEU A 173 12.50 11.49 -1.87
C LEU A 173 11.10 12.04 -1.58
N GLN A 174 10.40 12.45 -2.64
CA GLN A 174 8.99 12.80 -2.55
C GLN A 174 8.15 11.52 -2.53
N ALA A 175 7.39 11.32 -1.45
CA ALA A 175 6.39 10.27 -1.40
C ALA A 175 5.24 10.62 -2.37
N LEU A 176 4.87 9.65 -3.20
CA LEU A 176 3.77 9.78 -4.16
C LEU A 176 2.41 9.39 -3.55
N GLY A 177 2.35 9.23 -2.23
CA GLY A 177 1.18 8.78 -1.49
C GLY A 177 0.18 9.87 -1.16
N LEU A 178 -0.55 9.68 -0.06
CA LEU A 178 -1.46 10.67 0.53
C LEU A 178 -0.65 11.73 1.29
N ALA A 179 -1.24 12.87 1.68
CA ALA A 179 -0.50 13.98 2.28
C ALA A 179 0.35 13.63 3.52
N SER A 180 -0.02 12.58 4.27
CA SER A 180 0.71 12.10 5.45
C SER A 180 1.77 11.04 5.16
N ASP A 181 1.88 10.55 3.92
CA ASP A 181 2.83 9.49 3.56
C ASP A 181 4.25 10.05 3.44
N HIS A 182 5.19 9.41 4.15
CA HIS A 182 6.61 9.70 4.09
C HIS A 182 7.39 8.39 4.10
N TYR A 183 8.61 8.39 3.55
CA TYR A 183 9.51 7.25 3.64
C TYR A 183 10.40 7.36 4.87
N TYR A 184 10.66 6.23 5.53
CA TYR A 184 11.48 6.17 6.74
C TYR A 184 12.61 5.17 6.60
N ARG A 185 13.78 5.54 7.13
CA ARG A 185 14.90 4.63 7.36
C ARG A 185 14.62 3.78 8.60
N PRO A 186 15.23 2.59 8.73
CA PRO A 186 15.06 1.78 9.94
C PRO A 186 15.57 2.53 11.17
N LEU A 187 14.90 2.33 12.31
CA LEU A 187 15.36 2.79 13.61
C LEU A 187 16.65 2.07 14.01
N PHE A 188 16.63 0.76 13.84
CA PHE A 188 17.69 -0.16 14.16
C PHE A 188 17.82 -1.21 13.05
N GLN A 189 19.06 -1.65 12.83
CA GLN A 189 19.40 -2.78 11.97
C GLN A 189 20.46 -3.62 12.69
N ALA A 190 20.34 -4.94 12.62
CA ALA A 190 21.32 -5.82 13.25
C ALA A 190 22.73 -5.65 12.66
N GLU A 191 23.74 -5.79 13.50
CA GLU A 191 25.15 -5.86 13.05
C GLU A 191 25.44 -7.17 12.32
N THR A 192 24.74 -8.25 12.71
CA THR A 192 24.82 -9.55 12.05
C THR A 192 24.23 -9.46 10.66
N VAL A 193 25.03 -9.80 9.66
CA VAL A 193 24.63 -9.86 8.25
C VAL A 193 24.60 -11.29 7.76
N SER A 194 23.64 -11.62 6.92
CA SER A 194 23.50 -12.95 6.31
C SER A 194 23.18 -12.83 4.83
N ALA A 195 23.53 -13.87 4.07
CA ALA A 195 23.18 -13.93 2.66
C ALA A 195 21.68 -14.15 2.49
N PHE A 196 21.09 -13.57 1.44
CA PHE A 196 19.68 -13.81 1.12
C PHE A 196 19.44 -15.31 0.89
N THR A 197 18.39 -15.84 1.50
CA THR A 197 18.01 -17.25 1.40
C THR A 197 17.18 -17.53 0.15
N GLY A 198 16.52 -16.51 -0.40
CA GLY A 198 15.73 -16.61 -1.61
C GLY A 198 15.79 -15.35 -2.47
N ARG A 199 15.70 -15.54 -3.79
CA ARG A 199 15.61 -14.48 -4.79
C ARG A 199 14.61 -14.87 -5.86
N LEU A 200 13.63 -14.01 -6.09
CA LEU A 200 12.50 -14.27 -6.97
C LEU A 200 12.36 -13.14 -7.98
N LEU A 201 12.08 -13.49 -9.23
CA LEU A 201 11.59 -12.56 -10.23
C LEU A 201 10.12 -12.87 -10.50
N SER A 202 9.21 -11.97 -10.14
CA SER A 202 7.79 -12.09 -10.48
C SER A 202 7.46 -11.34 -11.76
N ILE A 203 6.48 -11.82 -12.51
CA ILE A 203 6.00 -11.20 -13.76
C ILE A 203 4.47 -11.20 -13.76
N ASP A 204 3.87 -10.04 -14.01
CA ASP A 204 2.47 -9.91 -14.40
C ASP A 204 2.41 -9.67 -15.91
N PRO A 205 2.12 -10.71 -16.72
CA PRO A 205 1.98 -10.53 -18.15
C PRO A 205 0.67 -9.81 -18.47
N SER A 206 0.80 -8.65 -19.12
CA SER A 206 -0.35 -7.96 -19.70
C SER A 206 -1.11 -8.90 -20.64
N GLY A 207 -2.44 -8.93 -20.50
CA GLY A 207 -3.34 -9.49 -21.50
C GLY A 207 -3.10 -8.88 -22.88
N ARG A 208 -3.51 -9.57 -23.95
CA ARG A 208 -3.30 -9.11 -25.35
C ARG A 208 -3.82 -7.67 -25.53
N GLY A 209 -2.92 -6.68 -25.58
CA GLY A 209 -3.31 -5.26 -25.55
C GLY A 209 -2.15 -4.28 -25.53
N LYS A 210 -2.46 -3.01 -25.23
CA LYS A 210 -1.52 -1.88 -25.09
C LYS A 210 -1.01 -1.71 -23.66
N ASP A 211 -1.38 -2.62 -22.76
CA ASP A 211 -1.06 -2.52 -21.33
C ASP A 211 0.38 -3.01 -21.06
N GLU A 212 0.95 -2.53 -19.96
CA GLU A 212 2.35 -2.70 -19.60
C GLU A 212 2.55 -4.07 -18.93
N MET A 213 3.56 -4.83 -19.35
CA MET A 213 4.00 -6.02 -18.60
C MET A 213 4.91 -5.57 -17.48
N ALA A 214 4.60 -5.94 -16.23
CA ALA A 214 5.43 -5.61 -15.09
C ALA A 214 6.29 -6.80 -14.65
N TYR A 215 7.51 -6.52 -14.22
CA TYR A 215 8.33 -7.48 -13.50
C TYR A 215 8.96 -6.86 -12.25
N ASN A 216 9.06 -7.66 -11.20
CA ASN A 216 9.69 -7.26 -9.94
C ASN A 216 10.76 -8.27 -9.56
N VAL A 217 11.82 -7.79 -8.91
CA VAL A 217 12.82 -8.65 -8.28
C VAL A 217 12.78 -8.44 -6.78
N THR A 218 12.59 -9.53 -6.06
CA THR A 218 12.54 -9.54 -4.60
C THR A 218 13.57 -10.51 -4.02
N TYR A 219 14.18 -10.12 -2.89
CA TYR A 219 15.00 -11.01 -2.07
C TYR A 219 14.30 -11.34 -0.77
N PHE A 220 14.70 -12.44 -0.17
CA PHE A 220 14.13 -12.96 1.07
C PHE A 220 15.22 -13.28 2.09
N LEU A 221 15.02 -12.85 3.32
CA LEU A 221 15.86 -13.18 4.48
C LEU A 221 15.06 -13.01 5.77
N ASN A 222 15.01 -14.05 6.62
CA ASN A 222 14.42 -14.00 7.97
C ASN A 222 13.01 -13.39 8.04
N GLY A 223 12.16 -13.72 7.07
CA GLY A 223 10.78 -13.21 7.00
C GLY A 223 10.66 -11.77 6.51
N TYR A 224 11.76 -11.14 6.10
CA TYR A 224 11.76 -9.86 5.42
C TYR A 224 11.83 -10.05 3.90
N ILE A 225 11.02 -9.28 3.20
CA ILE A 225 10.96 -9.24 1.73
C ILE A 225 11.58 -7.93 1.29
N PHE A 226 12.57 -8.01 0.41
CA PHE A 226 13.35 -6.88 -0.08
C PHE A 226 13.01 -6.63 -1.54
N LEU A 227 12.29 -5.55 -1.83
CA LEU A 227 12.02 -5.11 -3.20
C LEU A 227 13.20 -4.30 -3.73
N VAL A 228 13.92 -4.87 -4.71
CA VAL A 228 15.16 -4.28 -5.26
C VAL A 228 15.02 -3.77 -6.69
N GLU A 229 14.09 -4.34 -7.46
CA GLU A 229 13.77 -3.89 -8.80
C GLU A 229 12.27 -4.04 -9.07
N SER A 230 11.69 -3.08 -9.78
CA SER A 230 10.30 -3.06 -10.24
C SER A 230 10.28 -2.18 -11.47
N GLU A 231 9.89 -2.78 -12.58
CA GLU A 231 9.94 -2.14 -13.88
C GLU A 231 8.73 -2.56 -14.69
N GLY A 232 8.32 -1.68 -15.58
CA GLY A 232 7.26 -1.96 -16.52
C GLY A 232 7.75 -1.85 -17.96
N ILE A 233 7.25 -2.74 -18.79
CA ILE A 233 7.72 -2.96 -20.15
C ILE A 233 6.53 -2.95 -21.12
N LEU A 234 6.57 -2.06 -22.10
CA LEU A 234 5.65 -2.10 -23.25
C LEU A 234 6.08 -3.20 -24.22
N GLU A 235 5.10 -3.88 -24.84
CA GLU A 235 5.34 -4.98 -25.78
C GLU A 235 6.12 -6.15 -25.14
N GLY A 236 5.70 -6.62 -23.97
CA GLY A 236 6.43 -7.61 -23.17
C GLY A 236 6.80 -8.93 -23.88
N TYR A 237 6.11 -9.30 -24.97
CA TYR A 237 6.41 -10.50 -25.77
C TYR A 237 7.54 -10.31 -26.80
N ALA A 238 8.03 -9.08 -27.00
CA ALA A 238 9.11 -8.81 -27.94
C ALA A 238 10.42 -9.49 -27.49
N PRO A 239 11.21 -10.09 -28.41
CA PRO A 239 12.46 -10.78 -28.06
C PRO A 239 13.46 -9.94 -27.25
N GLN A 240 13.49 -8.63 -27.46
CA GLN A 240 14.33 -7.69 -26.73
C GLN A 240 13.91 -7.62 -25.24
N ASN A 241 12.61 -7.62 -24.99
CA ASN A 241 12.05 -7.55 -23.64
C ASN A 241 12.20 -8.89 -22.88
N LEU A 242 12.02 -10.02 -23.57
CA LEU A 242 12.33 -11.35 -23.01
C LEU A 242 13.82 -11.50 -22.66
N THR A 243 14.71 -10.91 -23.48
CA THR A 243 16.15 -10.85 -23.19
C THR A 243 16.41 -10.00 -21.95
N ARG A 244 15.77 -8.83 -21.83
CA ARG A 244 15.90 -7.95 -20.66
C ARG A 244 15.49 -8.65 -19.36
N ILE A 245 14.37 -9.38 -19.36
CA ILE A 245 13.93 -10.16 -18.19
C ILE A 245 14.96 -11.22 -17.81
N ALA A 246 15.50 -11.95 -18.79
CA ALA A 246 16.52 -12.96 -18.54
C ALA A 246 17.86 -12.35 -18.04
N GLU A 247 18.22 -11.15 -18.50
CA GLU A 247 19.39 -10.42 -17.97
C GLU A 247 19.15 -9.87 -16.56
N ALA A 248 17.94 -9.42 -16.24
CA ALA A 248 17.57 -9.04 -14.87
C ALA A 248 17.68 -10.26 -13.93
N ALA A 249 17.16 -11.41 -14.34
CA ALA A 249 17.29 -12.68 -13.63
C ALA A 249 18.76 -13.03 -13.35
N LYS A 250 19.63 -12.89 -14.36
CA LYS A 250 21.08 -13.09 -14.23
C LYS A 250 21.74 -12.09 -13.29
N THR A 251 21.44 -10.81 -13.46
CA THR A 251 22.04 -9.71 -12.69
C THR A 251 21.76 -9.85 -11.20
N HIS A 252 20.55 -10.26 -10.86
CA HIS A 252 20.12 -10.47 -9.49
C HIS A 252 20.35 -11.90 -8.98
N LYS A 253 20.83 -12.82 -9.84
CA LYS A 253 21.03 -14.25 -9.55
C LYS A 253 19.79 -14.90 -8.95
N VAL A 254 18.64 -14.70 -9.60
CA VAL A 254 17.36 -15.20 -9.06
C VAL A 254 17.34 -16.72 -9.03
N ASN A 255 16.67 -17.31 -8.05
CA ASN A 255 16.51 -18.76 -7.95
C ASN A 255 15.35 -19.24 -8.85
N LYS A 256 14.31 -18.40 -8.94
CA LYS A 256 13.04 -18.73 -9.58
C LYS A 256 12.44 -17.50 -10.28
N ILE A 257 11.85 -17.74 -11.44
CA ILE A 257 10.94 -16.82 -12.13
C ILE A 257 9.53 -17.35 -11.92
N PHE A 258 8.62 -16.45 -11.55
CA PHE A 258 7.25 -16.78 -11.21
C PHE A 258 6.31 -15.85 -11.98
N TYR A 259 5.36 -16.40 -12.71
CA TYR A 259 4.44 -15.59 -13.49
C TYR A 259 2.99 -16.01 -13.28
N GLU A 260 2.08 -15.03 -13.35
CA GLU A 260 0.65 -15.27 -13.32
C GLU A 260 0.12 -15.58 -14.71
N SER A 261 -0.72 -16.60 -14.81
CA SER A 261 -1.36 -17.02 -16.06
C SER A 261 -2.75 -16.43 -16.16
N ASN A 262 -2.87 -15.38 -16.95
CA ASN A 262 -4.16 -14.85 -17.35
C ASN A 262 -4.79 -15.75 -18.44
N PHE A 263 -6.12 -15.79 -18.53
CA PHE A 263 -6.84 -16.63 -19.51
C PHE A 263 -6.32 -16.38 -20.93
N GLY A 264 -5.59 -17.35 -21.50
CA GLY A 264 -5.00 -17.29 -22.84
C GLY A 264 -3.47 -17.15 -22.89
N ASP A 265 -2.79 -17.15 -21.74
CA ASP A 265 -1.37 -16.79 -21.61
C ASP A 265 -0.41 -17.94 -21.27
N GLY A 266 -0.86 -19.19 -21.34
CA GLY A 266 0.00 -20.38 -21.18
C GLY A 266 1.16 -20.47 -22.20
N MET A 267 1.21 -19.55 -23.17
CA MET A 267 2.31 -19.38 -24.12
C MET A 267 3.47 -18.55 -23.55
N PHE A 268 3.25 -17.62 -22.61
CA PHE A 268 4.30 -16.72 -22.11
C PHE A 268 5.49 -17.49 -21.53
N GLY A 269 5.22 -18.46 -20.66
CA GLY A 269 6.26 -19.33 -20.11
C GLY A 269 7.03 -20.09 -21.20
N GLN A 270 6.37 -20.53 -22.26
CA GLN A 270 7.03 -21.21 -23.39
C GLN A 270 7.90 -20.26 -24.22
N LEU A 271 7.50 -19.00 -24.37
CA LEU A 271 8.30 -17.99 -25.06
C LEU A 271 9.51 -17.53 -24.25
N LEU A 272 9.39 -17.45 -22.92
CA LEU A 272 10.47 -16.99 -22.04
C LEU A 272 11.56 -18.06 -21.84
N ARG A 273 11.18 -19.35 -21.78
CA ARG A 273 12.08 -20.50 -21.52
C ARG A 273 13.35 -20.49 -22.40
N PRO A 274 13.30 -20.33 -23.73
CA PRO A 274 14.50 -20.30 -24.58
C PRO A 274 15.50 -19.19 -24.22
N PHE A 275 15.02 -18.02 -23.79
CA PHE A 275 15.87 -16.88 -23.42
C PHE A 275 16.54 -17.12 -22.07
N VAL A 276 15.76 -17.55 -21.08
CA VAL A 276 16.25 -17.88 -19.74
C VAL A 276 17.27 -19.01 -19.79
N ASN A 277 16.95 -20.12 -20.47
CA ASN A 277 17.89 -21.26 -20.61
C ASN A 277 19.20 -20.88 -21.30
N ARG A 278 19.19 -19.87 -22.18
CA ARG A 278 20.40 -19.41 -22.88
C ARG A 278 21.23 -18.43 -22.04
N ILE A 279 20.58 -17.51 -21.31
CA ILE A 279 21.26 -16.40 -20.63
C ILE A 279 21.59 -16.74 -19.17
N TYR A 280 20.64 -17.34 -18.45
CA TYR A 280 20.74 -17.70 -17.05
C TYR A 280 19.69 -18.75 -16.68
N PRO A 281 20.04 -20.05 -16.75
CA PRO A 281 19.10 -21.14 -16.45
C PRO A 281 18.58 -21.06 -15.00
N CYS A 282 17.28 -20.91 -14.82
CA CYS A 282 16.60 -20.96 -13.52
C CYS A 282 15.20 -21.58 -13.64
N SER A 283 14.59 -21.90 -12.51
CA SER A 283 13.22 -22.44 -12.47
C SER A 283 12.21 -21.40 -12.95
N ILE A 284 11.20 -21.85 -13.71
CA ILE A 284 10.09 -21.01 -14.19
C ILE A 284 8.78 -21.72 -13.83
N GLU A 285 7.98 -21.07 -12.98
CA GLU A 285 6.71 -21.59 -12.44
C GLU A 285 5.54 -20.68 -12.77
N GLU A 286 4.36 -21.29 -12.95
CA GLU A 286 3.10 -20.64 -13.31
C GLU A 286 2.10 -20.73 -12.15
N VAL A 287 1.37 -19.65 -11.90
CA VAL A 287 0.24 -19.65 -10.94
C VAL A 287 -1.01 -19.02 -11.54
N ARG A 288 -2.16 -19.46 -11.04
CA ARG A 288 -3.48 -18.92 -11.38
C ARG A 288 -4.16 -18.39 -10.13
N HIS A 289 -4.70 -17.18 -10.20
CA HIS A 289 -5.59 -16.65 -9.18
C HIS A 289 -7.03 -16.57 -9.70
N HIS A 290 -7.98 -16.92 -8.82
CA HIS A 290 -9.42 -16.94 -9.14
C HIS A 290 -10.20 -15.83 -8.40
N VAL A 291 -9.52 -14.98 -7.64
CA VAL A 291 -10.13 -13.94 -6.79
C VAL A 291 -10.08 -12.58 -7.51
N GLN A 292 -10.98 -11.67 -7.15
CA GLN A 292 -10.93 -10.28 -7.61
C GLN A 292 -9.56 -9.65 -7.33
N LYS A 293 -8.98 -9.04 -8.37
CA LYS A 293 -7.59 -8.53 -8.41
C LYS A 293 -7.27 -7.54 -7.28
N GLU A 294 -8.05 -6.48 -7.13
CA GLU A 294 -7.75 -5.40 -6.16
C GLU A 294 -7.78 -5.89 -4.71
N ARG A 295 -8.79 -6.70 -4.38
CA ARG A 295 -8.92 -7.29 -3.05
C ARG A 295 -7.77 -8.24 -2.73
N ARG A 296 -7.37 -9.09 -3.69
CA ARG A 296 -6.21 -9.98 -3.53
C ARG A 296 -4.93 -9.19 -3.25
N ILE A 297 -4.69 -8.12 -4.00
CA ILE A 297 -3.50 -7.26 -3.83
C ILE A 297 -3.45 -6.74 -2.39
N ILE A 298 -4.57 -6.18 -1.91
CA ILE A 298 -4.68 -5.62 -0.56
C ILE A 298 -4.49 -6.70 0.49
N ASP A 299 -5.27 -7.78 0.44
CA ASP A 299 -5.24 -8.88 1.41
C ASP A 299 -3.83 -9.53 1.51
N THR A 300 -3.03 -9.44 0.44
CA THR A 300 -1.64 -9.94 0.41
C THR A 300 -0.62 -8.94 0.95
N LEU A 301 -0.70 -7.68 0.53
CA LEU A 301 0.33 -6.66 0.83
C LEU A 301 0.14 -6.01 2.20
N GLU A 302 -1.12 -5.77 2.61
CA GLU A 302 -1.44 -5.03 3.83
C GLU A 302 -0.79 -5.67 5.08
N PRO A 303 -0.92 -6.99 5.34
CA PRO A 303 -0.33 -7.59 6.54
C PRO A 303 1.20 -7.48 6.58
N VAL A 304 1.86 -7.62 5.43
CA VAL A 304 3.33 -7.59 5.32
C VAL A 304 3.85 -6.17 5.50
N MET A 305 3.15 -5.18 4.94
CA MET A 305 3.49 -3.77 5.09
C MET A 305 3.26 -3.32 6.53
N MET A 306 2.09 -3.61 7.11
CA MET A 306 1.77 -3.24 8.50
C MET A 306 2.74 -3.85 9.53
N GLN A 307 3.30 -5.03 9.24
CA GLN A 307 4.33 -5.66 10.08
C GLN A 307 5.76 -5.16 9.77
N HIS A 308 5.91 -4.17 8.88
CA HIS A 308 7.17 -3.62 8.42
C HIS A 308 8.14 -4.68 7.87
N LYS A 309 7.58 -5.70 7.20
CA LYS A 309 8.34 -6.81 6.60
C LYS A 309 8.70 -6.57 5.14
N LEU A 310 8.11 -5.58 4.49
CA LEU A 310 8.47 -5.15 3.14
C LEU A 310 9.49 -4.00 3.20
N LEU A 311 10.74 -4.30 2.83
CA LEU A 311 11.80 -3.32 2.67
C LEU A 311 11.97 -2.97 1.19
N VAL A 312 12.33 -1.71 0.93
CA VAL A 312 12.41 -1.18 -0.43
C VAL A 312 13.76 -0.51 -0.65
N ASP A 313 14.38 -0.81 -1.79
CA ASP A 313 15.64 -0.17 -2.18
C ASP A 313 15.42 1.32 -2.47
N TYR A 314 16.26 2.17 -1.89
CA TYR A 314 16.21 3.61 -2.09
C TYR A 314 16.26 4.00 -3.58
N LYS A 315 17.13 3.35 -4.36
CA LYS A 315 17.30 3.68 -5.78
C LYS A 315 16.11 3.25 -6.62
N LEU A 316 15.37 2.24 -6.19
CA LEU A 316 14.14 1.85 -6.85
C LEU A 316 13.09 2.97 -6.73
N ILE A 317 12.90 3.56 -5.55
CA ILE A 317 11.99 4.69 -5.37
C ILE A 317 12.44 5.89 -6.21
N GLU A 318 13.74 6.17 -6.22
CA GLU A 318 14.31 7.25 -7.04
C GLU A 318 14.04 7.04 -8.54
N ARG A 319 14.25 5.82 -9.07
CA ARG A 319 13.97 5.49 -10.48
C ARG A 319 12.48 5.57 -10.80
N ASP A 320 11.61 5.05 -9.93
CA ASP A 320 10.16 5.13 -10.12
C ASP A 320 9.69 6.59 -10.14
N ALA A 321 10.29 7.45 -9.30
CA ALA A 321 10.00 8.87 -9.27
C ALA A 321 10.50 9.62 -10.52
N GLN A 322 11.67 9.27 -11.06
CA GLN A 322 12.19 9.87 -12.30
C GLN A 322 11.33 9.49 -13.52
N ASN A 323 10.77 8.29 -13.52
CA ASN A 323 9.90 7.79 -14.58
C ASN A 323 8.47 8.37 -14.56
N ILE A 324 8.11 9.19 -13.55
CA ILE A 324 6.82 9.90 -13.46
C ILE A 324 6.56 10.80 -14.67
N ALA A 325 7.62 11.33 -15.30
CA ALA A 325 7.50 12.22 -16.47
C ALA A 325 6.72 11.58 -17.64
N ALA A 326 6.65 10.24 -17.72
CA ALA A 326 5.91 9.52 -18.75
C ALA A 326 4.42 9.32 -18.41
N LYS A 327 4.05 9.13 -17.12
CA LYS A 327 2.68 9.10 -16.54
C LYS A 327 2.72 8.62 -15.08
N LEU A 328 2.27 9.46 -14.15
CA LEU A 328 2.16 9.15 -12.71
C LEU A 328 1.39 7.86 -12.38
N SER A 329 0.38 7.49 -13.19
CA SER A 329 -0.46 6.30 -12.95
C SER A 329 0.26 4.96 -13.06
N TYR A 330 1.45 4.91 -13.67
CA TYR A 330 2.28 3.71 -13.78
C TYR A 330 3.28 3.55 -12.63
N SER A 331 3.44 4.57 -11.78
CA SER A 331 4.33 4.47 -10.62
C SER A 331 3.81 3.41 -9.65
N LEU A 332 4.71 2.52 -9.20
CA LEU A 332 4.38 1.49 -8.22
C LEU A 332 3.89 2.12 -6.91
N PHE A 333 4.57 3.15 -6.42
CA PHE A 333 4.23 3.79 -5.15
C PHE A 333 2.96 4.62 -5.24
N TYR A 334 2.68 5.20 -6.42
CA TYR A 334 1.38 5.84 -6.68
C TYR A 334 0.23 4.82 -6.66
N GLN A 335 0.41 3.67 -7.29
CA GLN A 335 -0.56 2.56 -7.29
C GLN A 335 -0.80 2.05 -5.87
N MET A 336 0.29 1.77 -5.14
CA MET A 336 0.26 1.27 -3.77
C MET A 336 -0.58 2.16 -2.84
N ALA A 337 -0.33 3.48 -2.86
CA ALA A 337 -1.02 4.41 -1.97
C ALA A 337 -2.50 4.68 -2.32
N ARG A 338 -2.95 4.26 -3.52
CA ARG A 338 -4.29 4.61 -4.05
C ARG A 338 -5.18 3.41 -4.35
N VAL A 339 -4.69 2.18 -4.16
CA VAL A 339 -5.52 0.99 -4.30
C VAL A 339 -6.61 0.98 -3.23
N THR A 340 -7.81 0.55 -3.61
CA THR A 340 -8.97 0.37 -2.72
C THR A 340 -9.65 -0.95 -3.06
N MET A 341 -10.52 -1.45 -2.19
CA MET A 341 -11.26 -2.71 -2.40
C MET A 341 -12.25 -2.67 -3.58
N ASP A 342 -12.61 -1.46 -4.04
CA ASP A 342 -13.54 -1.25 -5.15
C ASP A 342 -12.94 -1.76 -6.47
N LYS A 343 -13.78 -2.42 -7.29
CA LYS A 343 -13.39 -2.87 -8.62
C LYS A 343 -13.06 -1.66 -9.52
N GLY A 344 -11.91 -1.70 -10.20
CA GLY A 344 -11.43 -0.61 -11.05
C GLY A 344 -10.97 0.61 -10.24
N ALA A 345 -10.46 0.39 -9.02
CA ALA A 345 -9.91 1.45 -8.17
C ALA A 345 -8.76 2.20 -8.85
N LEU A 346 -7.91 1.46 -9.56
CA LEU A 346 -6.76 1.97 -10.28
C LEU A 346 -6.96 1.83 -11.79
N LYS A 347 -6.38 2.77 -12.54
CA LYS A 347 -6.34 2.70 -14.01
C LYS A 347 -5.34 1.67 -14.52
N HIS A 348 -4.21 1.59 -13.83
CA HIS A 348 -3.12 0.64 -14.05
C HIS A 348 -2.74 0.11 -12.68
N ASP A 349 -2.62 -1.21 -12.56
CA ASP A 349 -2.25 -1.89 -11.33
C ASP A 349 -1.18 -2.96 -11.57
N ASP A 350 -0.65 -3.05 -12.79
CA ASP A 350 0.24 -4.14 -13.25
C ASP A 350 1.49 -4.29 -12.36
N ARG A 351 2.13 -3.19 -11.97
CA ARG A 351 3.34 -3.22 -11.13
C ARG A 351 3.04 -3.61 -9.68
N LEU A 352 1.94 -3.08 -9.13
CA LEU A 352 1.48 -3.41 -7.80
C LEU A 352 1.02 -4.88 -7.71
N ASP A 353 0.34 -5.36 -8.74
CA ASP A 353 -0.10 -6.74 -8.83
C ASP A 353 1.08 -7.70 -8.94
N CYS A 354 2.06 -7.36 -9.79
CA CYS A 354 3.32 -8.07 -9.87
C CYS A 354 4.04 -8.17 -8.51
N LEU A 355 3.92 -7.13 -7.65
CA LEU A 355 4.48 -7.15 -6.30
C LEU A 355 3.67 -8.07 -5.39
N ALA A 356 2.34 -8.01 -5.46
CA ALA A 356 1.47 -8.92 -4.72
C ALA A 356 1.76 -10.39 -5.06
N ILE A 357 2.03 -10.72 -6.33
CA ILE A 357 2.45 -12.06 -6.74
C ILE A 357 3.72 -12.50 -6.00
N ALA A 358 4.75 -11.65 -5.95
CA ALA A 358 6.00 -11.96 -5.25
C ALA A 358 5.79 -12.10 -3.73
N VAL A 359 5.05 -11.17 -3.13
CA VAL A 359 4.79 -11.20 -1.68
C VAL A 359 3.99 -12.45 -1.31
N ASN A 360 2.96 -12.82 -2.09
CA ASN A 360 2.19 -14.03 -1.87
C ASN A 360 3.04 -15.31 -1.98
N TYR A 361 4.05 -15.33 -2.87
CA TYR A 361 4.99 -16.46 -2.92
C TYR A 361 5.76 -16.59 -1.60
N TRP A 362 6.32 -15.48 -1.11
CA TRP A 362 7.12 -15.49 0.11
C TRP A 362 6.28 -15.76 1.37
N THR A 363 5.06 -15.23 1.48
CA THR A 363 4.17 -15.51 2.62
C THR A 363 3.83 -17.00 2.70
N ARG A 364 3.49 -17.63 1.57
CA ARG A 364 3.23 -19.08 1.54
C ARG A 364 4.46 -19.90 1.89
N GLN A 365 5.65 -19.45 1.50
CA GLN A 365 6.89 -20.12 1.88
C GLN A 365 7.18 -19.97 3.38
N MET A 366 6.94 -18.80 3.96
CA MET A 366 7.04 -18.59 5.42
C MET A 366 6.07 -19.47 6.21
N ASP A 367 4.81 -19.55 5.78
CA ASP A 367 3.80 -20.37 6.45
C ASP A 367 4.16 -21.86 6.40
N ALA A 368 4.68 -22.34 5.26
CA ALA A 368 5.15 -23.72 5.12
C ALA A 368 6.34 -24.03 6.04
N ASP A 369 7.32 -23.13 6.12
CA ASP A 369 8.48 -23.29 7.00
C ASP A 369 8.07 -23.26 8.48
N ALA A 370 7.12 -22.39 8.85
CA ALA A 370 6.60 -22.32 10.22
C ALA A 370 5.89 -23.61 10.64
N HIS A 371 5.06 -24.20 9.77
CA HIS A 371 4.43 -25.50 10.04
C HIS A 371 5.44 -26.63 10.17
N ALA A 372 6.47 -26.66 9.32
CA ALA A 372 7.53 -27.67 9.41
C ALA A 372 8.31 -27.57 10.74
N ILE A 373 8.57 -26.34 11.22
CA ILE A 373 9.21 -26.10 12.52
C ILE A 373 8.30 -26.56 13.67
N GLU A 374 7.00 -26.25 13.60
CA GLU A 374 6.02 -26.67 14.62
C GLU A 374 5.90 -28.21 14.69
N ASP A 375 5.83 -28.88 13.54
CA ASP A 375 5.76 -30.34 13.47
C ASP A 375 7.04 -31.00 14.01
N ALA A 376 8.21 -30.42 13.71
CA ALA A 376 9.49 -30.90 14.27
C ALA A 376 9.54 -30.75 15.79
N ALA A 377 9.09 -29.61 16.33
CA ALA A 377 9.03 -29.38 17.78
C ALA A 377 8.03 -30.32 18.47
N ARG A 378 6.88 -30.60 17.84
CA ARG A 378 5.89 -31.56 18.34
C ARG A 378 6.44 -32.99 18.33
N ALA A 379 7.19 -33.38 17.30
CA ALA A 379 7.83 -34.68 17.23
C ALA A 379 8.87 -34.85 18.34
N GLU A 380 9.70 -33.84 18.59
CA GLU A 380 10.70 -33.87 19.67
C GLU A 380 10.04 -33.96 21.07
N LEU A 381 8.93 -33.26 21.28
CA LEU A 381 8.14 -33.38 22.51
C LEU A 381 7.55 -34.78 22.68
N LEU A 382 7.00 -35.36 21.62
CA LEU A 382 6.42 -36.70 21.64
C LEU A 382 7.47 -37.78 21.91
N ASP A 383 8.64 -37.66 21.30
CA ASP A 383 9.77 -38.57 21.53
C ASP A 383 10.21 -38.53 23.00
N LYS A 384 10.27 -37.32 23.58
CA LYS A 384 10.58 -37.15 24.99
C LYS A 384 9.51 -37.75 25.92
N GLU A 385 8.23 -37.56 25.61
CA GLU A 385 7.12 -38.17 26.37
C GLU A 385 7.13 -39.71 26.26
N LEU A 386 7.49 -40.26 25.09
CA LEU A 386 7.66 -41.69 24.88
C LEU A 386 8.84 -42.25 25.69
N GLU A 387 9.98 -41.54 25.70
CA GLU A 387 11.13 -41.90 26.54
C GLU A 387 10.77 -41.91 28.02
N ASP A 388 10.07 -40.88 28.50
CA ASP A 388 9.58 -40.79 29.89
C ASP A 388 8.58 -41.91 30.21
N PHE A 389 7.66 -42.22 29.28
CA PHE A 389 6.72 -43.33 29.44
C PHE A 389 7.42 -44.70 29.47
N ILE A 390 8.40 -44.94 28.59
CA ILE A 390 9.21 -46.17 28.57
C ILE A 390 10.01 -46.30 29.86
N ALA A 391 10.61 -45.21 30.35
CA ALA A 391 11.33 -45.19 31.62
C ALA A 391 10.38 -45.51 32.80
N TYR A 392 9.18 -44.93 32.81
CA TYR A 392 8.17 -45.19 33.82
C TYR A 392 7.63 -46.63 33.77
N ALA A 393 7.29 -47.13 32.58
CA ALA A 393 6.76 -48.48 32.38
C ALA A 393 7.82 -49.57 32.56
N GLY A 394 9.07 -49.31 32.18
CA GLY A 394 10.22 -50.20 32.37
C GLY A 394 10.75 -50.23 33.80
N GLY A 395 10.39 -49.25 34.64
CA GLY A 395 10.78 -49.16 36.05
C GLY A 395 10.03 -50.10 37.00
N TYR A 396 9.03 -50.86 36.54
CA TYR A 396 8.31 -51.85 37.35
C TYR A 396 9.05 -53.20 37.41
N GLN A 397 10.32 -53.20 37.83
CA GLN A 397 10.97 -54.43 38.29
C GLN A 397 10.61 -54.66 39.76
N ASN A 398 9.68 -55.60 39.95
CA ASN A 398 9.23 -56.20 41.19
C ASN A 398 10.35 -56.27 42.26
N PRO A 399 10.29 -55.52 43.38
CA PRO A 399 11.21 -55.76 44.47
C PRO A 399 10.83 -57.11 45.07
N SER A 400 11.64 -58.12 44.76
CA SER A 400 11.61 -59.41 45.43
C SER A 400 11.69 -59.17 46.93
N ARG A 401 10.55 -59.30 47.60
CA ARG A 401 10.45 -59.43 49.05
C ARG A 401 11.14 -60.73 49.45
N ASN A 402 12.45 -60.70 49.64
CA ASN A 402 13.14 -61.67 50.47
C ASN A 402 12.98 -61.24 51.93
N TRP A 403 11.86 -61.65 52.53
CA TRP A 403 11.75 -61.80 53.98
C TRP A 403 12.15 -63.24 54.32
N LEU A 404 13.41 -63.45 54.69
CA LEU A 404 13.91 -64.50 55.61
C LEU A 404 15.46 -64.50 55.63
N SER A 405 16.04 -63.73 56.56
CA SER A 405 17.14 -64.14 57.45
C SER A 405 17.36 -63.06 58.50
#